data_AF-A0A560BLK8-F1
#
_entry.id   AF-A0A560BLK8-F1
#
_cell.length_a   1.000
_cell.length_b   1.000
_cell.length_c   1.000
_cell.angle_alpha   90.00
_cell.angle_beta   90.00
_cell.angle_gamma   90.00
#
_symmetry.space_group_name_H-M   'P 1'
#
loop_
_entity.id
_entity.type
_entity.pdbx_description
1 polymer ?
#
loop_
_entity_poly.entity_id
_entity_poly.type
_entity_poly.pdbx_seq_one_letter_code
_entity_poly.pdbx_strand_id
1 'polypeptide(L)'
;MTVPPRYRLSDAEKDALLVEQAALIERMAARIAELEALVGKPKKTSANSHIPPSQDGPGGKARKAKRGRKPRPSRPGVARPLAPDPDRTERRLAEECPHCQTALSAAGQRCRQRYDHIDLPEIRPVVTRVELFGGRCGSCGRRYRAEPLATMPPGTPFGPGIRSLLAYLHHSHHVSFERLARMLKELFGPTISEGAIANAFRRMGTAFDTAGAAIKAKLLGASVIASDETTTRVNGVTHWQWVFHSDAAVLHTIAPSRGRAVAAAVLGAHQPAVWISDRYAGQQELG
;
A
#
# COMPACT_ATOMS: atom_id res chain seq x y z
N MET A 1 42.58 -61.09 -31.19
CA MET A 1 43.77 -60.41 -31.73
C MET A 1 44.96 -60.81 -30.89
N THR A 2 45.90 -61.47 -31.54
CA THR A 2 47.15 -62.03 -31.00
C THR A 2 48.04 -60.91 -30.44
N VAL A 3 48.49 -61.07 -29.19
CA VAL A 3 49.48 -60.16 -28.58
C VAL A 3 50.83 -60.44 -29.26
N PRO A 4 51.43 -59.49 -29.99
CA PRO A 4 52.73 -59.73 -30.60
C PRO A 4 53.82 -59.85 -29.53
N PRO A 5 54.86 -60.65 -29.76
CA PRO A 5 55.93 -60.85 -28.80
C PRO A 5 56.70 -59.55 -28.55
N ARG A 6 56.99 -59.27 -27.27
CA ARG A 6 57.83 -58.15 -26.82
C ARG A 6 59.25 -58.33 -27.36
N TYR A 7 59.54 -57.79 -28.53
CA TYR A 7 60.91 -57.66 -29.04
C TYR A 7 61.28 -56.20 -29.28
N ARG A 8 62.56 -55.93 -29.11
CA ARG A 8 63.23 -54.61 -29.04
C ARG A 8 62.83 -53.70 -30.19
N LEU A 9 61.95 -52.73 -29.91
CA LEU A 9 61.74 -51.57 -30.78
C LEU A 9 63.08 -50.87 -31.00
N SER A 10 63.37 -50.50 -32.25
CA SER A 10 64.45 -49.56 -32.57
C SER A 10 64.19 -48.21 -31.90
N ASP A 11 65.22 -47.39 -31.69
CA ASP A 11 65.03 -46.10 -31.03
C ASP A 11 64.07 -45.19 -31.82
N ALA A 12 64.07 -45.29 -33.15
CA ALA A 12 63.09 -44.60 -34.00
C ALA A 12 61.63 -45.06 -33.78
N GLU A 13 61.41 -46.36 -33.57
CA GLU A 13 60.07 -46.89 -33.27
C GLU A 13 59.61 -46.55 -31.85
N LYS A 14 60.55 -46.46 -30.88
CA LYS A 14 60.25 -45.96 -29.53
C LYS A 14 59.89 -44.49 -29.56
N ASP A 15 60.63 -43.67 -30.31
CA ASP A 15 60.36 -42.24 -30.43
C ASP A 15 59.00 -42.00 -31.08
N ALA A 16 58.65 -42.76 -32.13
CA ALA A 16 57.33 -42.72 -32.73
C ALA A 16 56.23 -43.10 -31.73
N LEU A 17 56.43 -44.16 -30.94
CA LEU A 17 55.48 -44.60 -29.91
C LEU A 17 55.33 -43.59 -28.76
N LEU A 18 56.42 -42.90 -28.39
CA LEU A 18 56.42 -41.85 -27.38
C LEU A 18 55.66 -40.61 -27.85
N VAL A 19 55.83 -40.21 -29.11
CA VAL A 19 55.06 -39.11 -29.72
C VAL A 19 53.57 -39.47 -29.78
N GLU A 20 53.24 -40.69 -30.17
CA GLU A 20 51.85 -41.15 -30.22
C GLU A 20 51.20 -41.23 -28.82
N GLN A 21 51.94 -41.72 -27.82
CA GLN A 21 51.49 -41.70 -26.42
C GLN A 21 51.32 -40.28 -25.88
N ALA A 22 52.23 -39.36 -26.17
CA ALA A 22 52.12 -37.97 -25.72
C ALA A 22 50.85 -37.31 -26.30
N ALA A 23 50.58 -37.52 -27.59
CA ALA A 23 49.36 -37.04 -28.24
C ALA A 23 48.07 -37.69 -27.68
N LEU A 24 48.13 -38.94 -27.23
CA LEU A 24 47.01 -39.59 -26.56
C LEU A 24 46.77 -39.03 -25.16
N ILE A 25 47.85 -38.80 -24.40
CA ILE A 25 47.78 -38.22 -23.05
C ILE A 25 47.19 -36.81 -23.10
N GLU A 26 47.59 -35.96 -24.05
CA GLU A 26 47.01 -34.62 -24.18
C GLU A 26 45.51 -34.66 -24.52
N ARG A 27 45.09 -35.55 -25.42
CA ARG A 27 43.66 -35.74 -25.73
C ARG A 27 42.86 -36.23 -24.54
N MET A 28 43.41 -37.17 -23.76
CA MET A 28 42.78 -37.65 -22.53
C MET A 28 42.71 -36.55 -21.47
N ALA A 29 43.77 -35.76 -21.28
CA ALA A 29 43.80 -34.64 -20.35
C ALA A 29 42.78 -33.56 -20.72
N ALA A 30 42.66 -33.21 -22.00
CA ALA A 30 41.65 -32.26 -22.47
C ALA A 30 40.22 -32.78 -22.22
N ARG A 31 39.98 -34.08 -22.45
CA ARG A 31 38.66 -34.68 -22.18
C ARG A 31 38.33 -34.75 -20.69
N ILE A 32 39.32 -35.04 -19.84
CA ILE A 32 39.15 -35.01 -18.39
C ILE A 32 38.83 -33.59 -17.93
N ALA A 33 39.55 -32.57 -18.40
CA ALA A 33 39.28 -31.17 -18.07
C ALA A 33 37.86 -30.73 -18.49
N GLU A 34 37.38 -31.15 -19.67
CA GLU A 34 36.01 -30.89 -20.14
C GLU A 34 34.96 -31.59 -19.26
N LEU A 35 35.18 -32.87 -18.91
CA LEU A 35 34.28 -33.63 -18.04
C LEU A 35 34.26 -33.08 -16.61
N GLU A 36 35.41 -32.68 -16.07
CA GLU A 36 35.50 -32.03 -14.76
C GLU A 36 34.81 -30.67 -14.75
N ALA A 37 34.86 -29.90 -15.84
CA ALA A 37 34.09 -28.66 -15.98
C ALA A 37 32.57 -28.91 -15.98
N LEU A 38 32.13 -30.06 -16.52
CA LEU A 38 30.72 -30.48 -16.54
C LEU A 38 30.22 -31.02 -15.19
N VAL A 39 31.09 -31.66 -14.40
CA VAL A 39 30.72 -32.36 -13.16
C VAL A 39 31.08 -31.57 -11.89
N GLY A 40 32.02 -30.62 -11.95
CA GLY A 40 32.67 -29.98 -10.81
C GLY A 40 31.90 -28.85 -10.11
N LYS A 41 30.67 -28.53 -10.52
CA LYS A 41 29.84 -27.55 -9.80
C LYS A 41 28.61 -28.24 -9.21
N PRO A 42 28.50 -28.37 -7.87
CA PRO A 42 27.30 -28.91 -7.27
C PRO A 42 26.11 -28.05 -7.71
N LYS A 43 25.07 -28.71 -8.21
CA LYS A 43 23.87 -28.02 -8.72
C LYS A 43 23.34 -27.12 -7.62
N LYS A 44 23.17 -25.82 -7.94
CA LYS A 44 22.57 -24.86 -7.03
C LYS A 44 21.14 -25.31 -6.75
N THR A 45 20.85 -25.52 -5.47
CA THR A 45 19.54 -25.85 -4.94
C THR A 45 19.22 -24.85 -3.86
N SER A 46 17.94 -24.74 -3.48
CA SER A 46 17.50 -23.89 -2.37
C SER A 46 18.18 -24.17 -1.03
N ALA A 47 18.83 -25.33 -0.88
CA ALA A 47 19.57 -25.71 0.33
C ALA A 47 21.03 -25.24 0.36
N ASN A 48 21.65 -24.98 -0.81
CA ASN A 48 23.07 -24.60 -0.91
C ASN A 48 23.28 -23.26 -1.66
N SER A 49 22.20 -22.54 -1.97
CA SER A 49 22.22 -21.23 -2.61
C SER A 49 20.98 -20.43 -2.21
N HIS A 50 21.09 -19.09 -2.13
CA HIS A 50 19.98 -18.15 -1.86
C HIS A 50 18.98 -18.08 -3.04
N ILE A 51 18.53 -19.22 -3.54
CA ILE A 51 17.57 -19.35 -4.64
C ILE A 51 16.29 -19.97 -4.06
N PRO A 52 15.09 -19.45 -4.42
CA PRO A 52 13.84 -19.98 -3.91
C PRO A 52 13.59 -21.45 -4.36
N PRO A 53 12.92 -22.29 -3.53
CA PRO A 53 12.69 -23.71 -3.81
C PRO A 53 11.93 -24.02 -5.11
N SER A 54 11.26 -23.03 -5.70
CA SER A 54 10.54 -23.17 -6.97
C SER A 54 11.46 -23.31 -8.19
N GLN A 55 12.75 -22.99 -8.05
CA GLN A 55 13.75 -23.11 -9.13
C GLN A 55 14.65 -24.34 -9.00
N ASP A 56 14.38 -25.22 -8.02
CA ASP A 56 14.96 -26.55 -7.96
C ASP A 56 14.36 -27.37 -9.13
N GLY A 57 15.10 -27.50 -10.23
CA GLY A 57 14.61 -28.12 -11.47
C GLY A 57 14.06 -29.56 -11.31
N PRO A 58 13.47 -30.14 -12.38
CA PRO A 58 12.82 -31.45 -12.30
C PRO A 58 13.82 -32.55 -11.94
N GLY A 59 13.56 -33.27 -10.85
CA GLY A 59 14.45 -34.29 -10.28
C GLY A 59 14.63 -34.25 -8.76
N GLY A 60 13.96 -33.32 -8.05
CA GLY A 60 13.94 -33.28 -6.59
C GLY A 60 13.44 -34.61 -5.97
N LYS A 61 14.07 -35.04 -4.87
CA LYS A 61 13.72 -36.27 -4.13
C LYS A 61 12.20 -36.39 -3.97
N ALA A 62 11.65 -37.56 -4.31
CA ALA A 62 10.22 -37.83 -4.17
C ALA A 62 9.72 -37.38 -2.79
N ARG A 63 8.66 -36.55 -2.78
CA ARG A 63 8.04 -36.07 -1.54
C ARG A 63 7.68 -37.30 -0.70
N LYS A 64 8.30 -37.45 0.49
CA LYS A 64 7.94 -38.49 1.46
C LYS A 64 6.41 -38.51 1.60
N ALA A 65 5.82 -39.70 1.53
CA ALA A 65 4.38 -39.89 1.70
C ALA A 65 3.92 -39.12 2.94
N LYS A 66 2.89 -38.27 2.78
CA LYS A 66 2.32 -37.49 3.88
C LYS A 66 1.85 -38.49 4.95
N ARG A 67 2.61 -38.63 6.05
CA ARG A 67 2.12 -39.25 7.27
C ARG A 67 0.75 -38.64 7.57
N GLY A 68 -0.26 -39.48 7.82
CA GLY A 68 -1.62 -39.05 8.11
C GLY A 68 -1.60 -37.91 9.12
N ARG A 69 -2.06 -36.73 8.70
CA ARG A 69 -2.15 -35.58 9.59
C ARG A 69 -3.05 -35.98 10.75
N LYS A 70 -2.52 -35.98 11.98
CA LYS A 70 -3.37 -36.06 13.18
C LYS A 70 -4.47 -35.00 13.04
N PRO A 71 -5.74 -35.33 13.34
CA PRO A 71 -6.80 -34.33 13.38
C PRO A 71 -6.31 -33.18 14.25
N ARG A 72 -6.31 -31.96 13.70
CA ARG A 72 -5.94 -30.80 14.50
C ARG A 72 -6.96 -30.71 15.64
N PRO A 73 -6.52 -30.52 16.90
CA PRO A 73 -7.45 -30.30 18.00
C PRO A 73 -8.37 -29.13 17.63
N SER A 74 -9.68 -29.29 17.88
CA SER A 74 -10.67 -28.25 17.62
C SER A 74 -10.26 -27.00 18.38
N ARG A 75 -9.90 -25.94 17.65
CA ARG A 75 -9.72 -24.63 18.27
C ARG A 75 -11.12 -24.10 18.60
N PRO A 76 -11.33 -23.53 19.79
CA PRO A 76 -12.55 -22.79 20.08
C PRO A 76 -12.78 -21.77 18.95
N GLY A 77 -13.95 -21.79 18.34
CA GLY A 77 -14.29 -20.82 17.31
C GLY A 77 -14.29 -19.42 17.91
N VAL A 78 -13.48 -18.51 17.37
CA VAL A 78 -13.55 -17.10 17.72
C VAL A 78 -14.60 -16.48 16.79
N ALA A 79 -15.81 -16.26 17.31
CA ALA A 79 -16.83 -15.51 16.60
C ALA A 79 -16.63 -13.99 16.83
N ARG A 80 -17.09 -13.18 15.88
CA ARG A 80 -17.17 -11.72 16.08
C ARG A 80 -18.04 -11.46 17.32
N PRO A 81 -17.58 -10.67 18.31
CA PRO A 81 -18.42 -10.30 19.44
C PRO A 81 -19.59 -9.44 18.94
N LEU A 82 -20.75 -9.57 19.60
CA LEU A 82 -21.90 -8.72 19.31
C LEU A 82 -21.55 -7.25 19.61
N ALA A 83 -22.12 -6.35 18.83
CA ALA A 83 -22.06 -4.92 19.06
C ALA A 83 -22.61 -4.62 20.48
N PRO A 84 -21.86 -3.87 21.32
CA PRO A 84 -22.32 -3.56 22.67
C PRO A 84 -23.57 -2.68 22.68
N ASP A 85 -23.75 -1.85 21.64
CA ASP A 85 -24.89 -0.95 21.46
C ASP A 85 -25.35 -1.01 19.99
N PRO A 86 -26.30 -1.89 19.63
CA PRO A 86 -26.79 -2.00 18.25
C PRO A 86 -27.76 -0.87 17.90
N ASP A 87 -27.63 -0.29 16.71
CA ASP A 87 -28.51 0.80 16.23
C ASP A 87 -30.00 0.43 16.25
N ARG A 88 -30.32 -0.85 16.02
CA ARG A 88 -31.67 -1.40 16.08
C ARG A 88 -31.65 -2.85 16.58
N THR A 89 -32.62 -3.20 17.42
CA THR A 89 -32.86 -4.59 17.83
C THR A 89 -34.18 -5.09 17.23
N GLU A 90 -34.11 -6.12 16.38
CA GLU A 90 -35.30 -6.83 15.90
C GLU A 90 -35.48 -8.16 16.65
N ARG A 91 -36.63 -8.34 17.30
CA ARG A 91 -36.97 -9.58 18.00
C ARG A 91 -37.96 -10.37 17.15
N ARG A 92 -37.54 -11.53 16.65
CA ARG A 92 -38.41 -12.47 15.92
C ARG A 92 -38.94 -13.52 16.88
N LEU A 93 -40.26 -13.57 17.03
CA LEU A 93 -40.97 -14.64 17.73
C LEU A 93 -41.61 -15.55 16.68
N ALA A 94 -41.69 -16.85 16.97
CA ALA A 94 -42.43 -17.78 16.15
C ALA A 94 -43.94 -17.60 16.42
N GLU A 95 -44.73 -17.42 15.36
CA GLU A 95 -46.19 -17.36 15.46
C GLU A 95 -46.80 -18.76 15.57
N GLU A 96 -46.15 -19.75 14.95
CA GLU A 96 -46.58 -21.15 14.93
C GLU A 96 -45.40 -22.09 15.19
N CYS A 97 -45.71 -23.26 15.75
CA CYS A 97 -44.73 -24.31 15.94
C CYS A 97 -44.29 -24.88 14.57
N PRO A 98 -42.98 -24.89 14.25
CA PRO A 98 -42.51 -25.40 12.95
C PRO A 98 -42.70 -26.92 12.77
N HIS A 99 -43.15 -27.63 13.80
CA HIS A 99 -43.36 -29.09 13.76
C HIS A 99 -44.84 -29.48 13.65
N CYS A 100 -45.73 -28.78 14.36
CA CYS A 100 -47.15 -29.15 14.45
C CYS A 100 -48.11 -27.98 14.14
N GLN A 101 -47.59 -26.82 13.74
CA GLN A 101 -48.33 -25.62 13.34
C GLN A 101 -49.25 -25.02 14.41
N THR A 102 -49.16 -25.51 15.65
CA THR A 102 -49.91 -24.93 16.77
C THR A 102 -49.45 -23.49 17.00
N ALA A 103 -50.40 -22.57 17.15
CA ALA A 103 -50.13 -21.18 17.45
C ALA A 103 -49.35 -21.04 18.77
N LEU A 104 -48.30 -20.22 18.76
CA LEU A 104 -47.40 -20.02 19.88
C LEU A 104 -47.61 -18.63 20.49
N SER A 105 -47.64 -18.55 21.82
CA SER A 105 -47.68 -17.28 22.52
C SER A 105 -46.29 -16.67 22.69
N ALA A 106 -46.22 -15.34 22.73
CA ALA A 106 -44.97 -14.62 22.99
C ALA A 106 -44.39 -14.93 24.38
N ALA A 107 -45.25 -15.11 25.40
CA ALA A 107 -44.84 -15.32 26.79
C ALA A 107 -44.06 -16.62 27.02
N GLY A 108 -44.27 -17.65 26.18
CA GLY A 108 -43.56 -18.93 26.29
C GLY A 108 -42.18 -18.96 25.63
N GLN A 109 -41.81 -17.91 24.88
CA GLN A 109 -40.61 -17.90 24.06
C GLN A 109 -39.44 -17.18 24.75
N ARG A 110 -38.22 -17.74 24.59
CA ARG A 110 -36.97 -17.18 25.11
C ARG A 110 -35.93 -17.08 24.01
N CYS A 111 -35.12 -16.03 24.05
CA CYS A 111 -34.03 -15.82 23.09
C CYS A 111 -33.03 -16.98 23.17
N ARG A 112 -32.87 -17.72 22.06
CA ARG A 112 -31.94 -18.87 21.96
C ARG A 112 -30.61 -18.52 21.29
N GLN A 113 -30.63 -17.51 20.42
CA GLN A 113 -29.45 -17.05 19.68
C GLN A 113 -29.57 -15.54 19.48
N ARG A 114 -28.42 -14.87 19.48
CA ARG A 114 -28.26 -13.48 19.05
C ARG A 114 -27.15 -13.43 18.01
N TYR A 115 -27.32 -12.59 17.01
CA TYR A 115 -26.32 -12.28 16.00
C TYR A 115 -26.59 -10.87 15.49
N ASP A 116 -25.54 -10.20 15.03
CA ASP A 116 -25.69 -8.90 14.40
C ASP A 116 -25.81 -9.08 12.89
N HIS A 117 -26.77 -8.39 12.30
CA HIS A 117 -26.83 -8.17 10.87
C HIS A 117 -26.35 -6.74 10.61
N ILE A 118 -25.15 -6.61 10.04
CA ILE A 118 -24.51 -5.32 9.80
C ILE A 118 -24.53 -5.07 8.30
N ASP A 119 -25.24 -4.03 7.88
CA ASP A 119 -25.32 -3.59 6.50
C ASP A 119 -25.20 -2.05 6.43
N LEU A 120 -24.93 -1.52 5.25
CA LEU A 120 -24.86 -0.08 5.02
C LEU A 120 -26.28 0.49 4.83
N PRO A 121 -26.59 1.66 5.41
CA PRO A 121 -27.82 2.36 5.06
C PRO A 121 -27.76 2.81 3.60
N GLU A 122 -28.89 3.22 3.06
CA GLU A 122 -28.91 3.91 1.77
C GLU A 122 -28.11 5.22 1.84
N ILE A 123 -26.98 5.30 1.12
CA ILE A 123 -26.10 6.47 1.15
C ILE A 123 -26.35 7.34 -0.08
N ARG A 124 -27.16 8.39 0.08
CA ARG A 124 -27.47 9.35 -0.98
C ARG A 124 -27.11 10.79 -0.58
N PRO A 125 -26.57 11.59 -1.51
CA PRO A 125 -26.34 13.00 -1.25
C PRO A 125 -27.67 13.76 -1.23
N VAL A 126 -27.79 14.72 -0.32
CA VAL A 126 -28.93 15.64 -0.26
C VAL A 126 -28.68 16.79 -1.24
N VAL A 127 -29.55 16.93 -2.24
CA VAL A 127 -29.48 18.01 -3.23
C VAL A 127 -30.47 19.11 -2.86
N THR A 128 -29.97 20.24 -2.40
CA THR A 128 -30.78 21.43 -2.08
C THR A 128 -30.74 22.41 -3.25
N ARG A 129 -31.91 22.76 -3.79
CA ARG A 129 -32.04 23.85 -4.76
C ARG A 129 -32.22 25.17 -4.03
N VAL A 130 -31.31 26.12 -4.27
CA VAL A 130 -31.39 27.48 -3.72
C VAL A 130 -31.94 28.40 -4.79
N GLU A 131 -33.16 28.90 -4.60
CA GLU A 131 -33.82 29.86 -5.50
C GLU A 131 -33.72 31.26 -4.91
N LEU A 132 -33.03 32.16 -5.61
CA LEU A 132 -32.84 33.54 -5.16
C LEU A 132 -33.85 34.44 -5.86
N PHE A 133 -34.87 34.85 -5.11
CA PHE A 133 -35.93 35.73 -5.62
C PHE A 133 -35.43 37.16 -5.74
N GLY A 134 -35.94 37.88 -6.73
CA GLY A 134 -35.61 39.28 -6.96
C GLY A 134 -36.76 40.01 -7.61
N GLY A 135 -36.66 41.34 -7.65
CA GLY A 135 -37.69 42.19 -8.19
C GLY A 135 -37.23 43.64 -8.34
N ARG A 136 -38.20 44.55 -8.50
CA ARG A 136 -37.97 46.00 -8.39
C ARG A 136 -38.59 46.50 -7.10
N CYS A 137 -37.88 47.35 -6.38
CA CYS A 137 -38.43 48.03 -5.20
C CYS A 137 -39.52 49.02 -5.65
N GLY A 138 -40.72 48.94 -5.05
CA GLY A 138 -41.82 49.85 -5.38
C GLY A 138 -41.57 51.31 -4.99
N SER A 139 -40.66 51.57 -4.04
CA SER A 139 -40.34 52.92 -3.57
C SER A 139 -39.22 53.58 -4.39
N CYS A 140 -38.08 52.90 -4.57
CA CYS A 140 -36.92 53.51 -5.24
C CYS A 140 -36.70 53.02 -6.67
N GLY A 141 -37.52 52.08 -7.17
CA GLY A 141 -37.44 51.53 -8.53
C GLY A 141 -36.24 50.62 -8.81
N ARG A 142 -35.28 50.51 -7.87
CA ARG A 142 -34.04 49.72 -8.02
C ARG A 142 -34.34 48.23 -8.07
N ARG A 143 -33.56 47.49 -8.87
CA ARG A 143 -33.59 46.02 -8.90
C ARG A 143 -32.90 45.45 -7.68
N TYR A 144 -33.44 44.37 -7.13
CA TYR A 144 -32.82 43.61 -6.05
C TYR A 144 -32.92 42.11 -6.31
N ARG A 145 -32.08 41.34 -5.63
CA ARG A 145 -32.12 39.88 -5.55
C ARG A 145 -31.73 39.49 -4.13
N ALA A 146 -32.36 38.44 -3.59
CA ALA A 146 -31.99 37.85 -2.32
C ALA A 146 -30.53 37.38 -2.36
N GLU A 147 -29.84 37.54 -1.23
CA GLU A 147 -28.49 37.02 -1.06
C GLU A 147 -28.54 35.53 -0.71
N PRO A 148 -27.59 34.72 -1.19
CA PRO A 148 -27.49 33.32 -0.82
C PRO A 148 -27.13 33.17 0.66
N LEU A 149 -27.55 32.05 1.25
CA LEU A 149 -27.10 31.67 2.60
C LEU A 149 -25.58 31.51 2.61
N ALA A 150 -24.92 32.03 3.64
CA ALA A 150 -23.46 31.94 3.79
C ALA A 150 -22.95 30.48 3.83
N THR A 151 -23.80 29.53 4.24
CA THR A 151 -23.51 28.09 4.27
C THR A 151 -23.63 27.41 2.90
N MET A 152 -24.34 28.02 1.95
CA MET A 152 -24.56 27.53 0.58
C MET A 152 -24.29 28.62 -0.46
N PRO A 153 -23.06 29.17 -0.50
CA PRO A 153 -22.72 30.21 -1.45
C PRO A 153 -22.69 29.65 -2.88
N PRO A 154 -23.00 30.46 -3.90
CA PRO A 154 -22.91 30.06 -5.30
C PRO A 154 -21.48 29.65 -5.66
N GLY A 155 -21.34 28.69 -6.57
CA GLY A 155 -20.05 28.17 -7.00
C GLY A 155 -20.10 26.69 -7.30
N THR A 156 -19.23 25.91 -6.65
CA THR A 156 -19.27 24.45 -6.80
C THR A 156 -20.52 23.88 -6.12
N PRO A 157 -21.29 23.00 -6.79
CA PRO A 157 -22.46 22.37 -6.18
C PRO A 157 -22.08 21.34 -5.10
N PHE A 158 -20.80 20.97 -5.01
CA PHE A 158 -20.33 19.96 -4.06
C PHE A 158 -20.00 20.61 -2.72
N GLY A 159 -20.78 20.26 -1.69
CA GLY A 159 -20.60 20.75 -0.33
C GLY A 159 -19.36 20.19 0.39
N PRO A 160 -19.08 20.66 1.63
CA PRO A 160 -17.91 20.24 2.41
C PRO A 160 -17.80 18.73 2.64
N GLY A 161 -18.93 18.03 2.80
CA GLY A 161 -18.93 16.57 2.98
C GLY A 161 -18.35 15.81 1.79
N ILE A 162 -18.76 16.16 0.57
CA ILE A 162 -18.22 15.55 -0.66
C ILE A 162 -16.73 15.89 -0.83
N ARG A 163 -16.33 17.14 -0.56
CA ARG A 163 -14.92 17.55 -0.65
C ARG A 163 -14.04 16.78 0.34
N SER A 164 -14.52 16.58 1.56
CA SER A 164 -13.81 15.83 2.61
C SER A 164 -13.70 14.35 2.24
N LEU A 165 -14.76 13.74 1.72
CA LEU A 165 -14.73 12.36 1.23
C LEU A 165 -13.71 12.17 0.10
N LEU A 166 -13.72 13.09 -0.89
CA LEU A 166 -12.76 13.05 -2.00
C LEU A 166 -11.31 13.19 -1.50
N ALA A 167 -11.05 14.13 -0.58
CA ALA A 167 -9.73 14.33 0.00
C ALA A 167 -9.26 13.10 0.78
N TYR A 168 -10.13 12.51 1.60
CA TYR A 168 -9.82 11.31 2.37
C TYR A 168 -9.50 10.12 1.46
N LEU A 169 -10.34 9.82 0.48
CA LEU A 169 -10.11 8.72 -0.46
C LEU A 169 -8.84 8.95 -1.30
N HIS A 170 -8.59 10.18 -1.75
CA HIS A 170 -7.40 10.47 -2.54
C HIS A 170 -6.11 10.38 -1.72
N HIS A 171 -6.06 11.07 -0.59
CA HIS A 171 -4.82 11.24 0.17
C HIS A 171 -4.53 10.10 1.14
N SER A 172 -5.56 9.45 1.71
CA SER A 172 -5.39 8.33 2.66
C SER A 172 -5.46 6.96 2.00
N HIS A 173 -6.20 6.83 0.89
CA HIS A 173 -6.41 5.55 0.19
C HIS A 173 -5.83 5.53 -1.24
N HIS A 174 -5.12 6.60 -1.64
CA HIS A 174 -4.43 6.71 -2.94
C HIS A 174 -5.34 6.45 -4.15
N VAL A 175 -6.61 6.83 -4.06
CA VAL A 175 -7.57 6.66 -5.16
C VAL A 175 -7.32 7.73 -6.22
N SER A 176 -7.10 7.34 -7.49
CA SER A 176 -6.88 8.27 -8.61
C SER A 176 -8.14 9.10 -8.93
N PHE A 177 -7.97 10.23 -9.63
CA PHE A 177 -9.08 11.15 -9.92
C PHE A 177 -10.19 10.50 -10.76
N GLU A 178 -9.80 9.75 -11.80
CA GLU A 178 -10.74 8.94 -12.59
C GLU A 178 -11.56 7.99 -11.69
N ARG A 179 -10.89 7.28 -10.78
CA ARG A 179 -11.56 6.36 -9.85
C ARG A 179 -12.45 7.08 -8.85
N LEU A 180 -12.06 8.27 -8.36
CA LEU A 180 -12.91 9.09 -7.50
C LEU A 180 -14.18 9.53 -8.22
N ALA A 181 -14.07 10.01 -9.46
CA ALA A 181 -15.20 10.41 -10.28
C ALA A 181 -16.16 9.23 -10.51
N ARG A 182 -15.60 8.06 -10.84
CA ARG A 182 -16.36 6.82 -11.01
C ARG A 182 -17.06 6.39 -9.71
N MET A 183 -16.33 6.35 -8.59
CA MET A 183 -16.88 6.00 -7.28
C MET A 183 -18.00 6.95 -6.86
N LEU A 184 -17.86 8.27 -7.09
CA LEU A 184 -18.90 9.22 -6.72
C LEU A 184 -20.20 8.95 -7.49
N LYS A 185 -20.08 8.66 -8.80
CA LYS A 185 -21.21 8.33 -9.65
C LYS A 185 -21.86 6.99 -9.25
N GLU A 186 -21.06 5.94 -9.09
CA GLU A 186 -21.55 4.57 -8.87
C GLU A 186 -22.11 4.37 -7.45
N LEU A 187 -21.49 4.97 -6.43
CA LEU A 187 -21.90 4.76 -5.04
C LEU A 187 -22.92 5.79 -4.55
N PHE A 188 -22.86 7.02 -5.07
CA PHE A 188 -23.68 8.12 -4.54
C PHE A 188 -24.61 8.74 -5.59
N GLY A 189 -24.33 8.58 -6.89
CA GLY A 189 -25.14 9.10 -8.00
C GLY A 189 -24.57 10.32 -8.74
N PRO A 190 -24.07 11.38 -8.07
CA PRO A 190 -23.57 12.57 -8.74
C PRO A 190 -22.38 12.32 -9.65
N THR A 191 -22.40 12.98 -10.81
CA THR A 191 -21.25 13.04 -11.71
C THR A 191 -20.35 14.21 -11.34
N ILE A 192 -19.04 13.97 -11.30
CA ILE A 192 -18.01 14.99 -11.10
C ILE A 192 -16.90 14.75 -12.11
N SER A 193 -16.35 15.82 -12.69
CA SER A 193 -15.18 15.72 -13.57
C SER A 193 -13.88 15.73 -12.76
N GLU A 194 -12.80 15.18 -13.31
CA GLU A 194 -11.47 15.24 -12.70
C GLU A 194 -11.00 16.68 -12.47
N GLY A 195 -11.32 17.59 -13.40
CA GLY A 195 -11.06 19.02 -13.24
C GLY A 195 -11.82 19.65 -12.08
N ALA A 196 -13.06 19.22 -11.81
CA ALA A 196 -13.81 19.67 -10.65
C ALA A 196 -13.22 19.14 -9.33
N ILE A 197 -12.71 17.90 -9.31
CA ILE A 197 -11.96 17.34 -8.17
C ILE A 197 -10.69 18.17 -7.91
N ALA A 198 -9.89 18.41 -8.96
CA ALA A 198 -8.67 19.22 -8.86
C ALA A 198 -8.96 20.64 -8.34
N ASN A 199 -10.03 21.27 -8.83
CA ASN A 199 -10.48 22.57 -8.36
C ASN A 199 -10.95 22.54 -6.90
N ALA A 200 -11.61 21.46 -6.46
CA ALA A 200 -12.01 21.28 -5.08
C ALA A 200 -10.78 21.19 -4.15
N PHE A 201 -9.76 20.43 -4.55
CA PHE A 201 -8.50 20.32 -3.79
C PHE A 201 -7.76 21.65 -3.73
N ARG A 202 -7.66 22.38 -4.84
CA ARG A 202 -7.04 23.71 -4.85
C ARG A 202 -7.73 24.69 -3.90
N ARG A 203 -9.06 24.66 -3.81
CA ARG A 203 -9.83 25.50 -2.87
C ARG A 203 -9.56 25.15 -1.41
N MET A 204 -9.20 23.90 -1.12
CA MET A 204 -8.81 23.50 0.24
C MET A 204 -7.35 23.85 0.56
N GLY A 205 -6.54 24.19 -0.44
CA GLY A 205 -5.12 24.53 -0.28
C GLY A 205 -4.85 25.53 0.83
N THR A 206 -5.56 26.67 0.85
CA THR A 206 -5.37 27.71 1.88
C THR A 206 -5.60 27.20 3.30
N ALA A 207 -6.58 26.30 3.50
CA ALA A 207 -6.84 25.71 4.81
C ALA A 207 -5.72 24.73 5.20
N PHE A 208 -5.22 23.95 4.24
CA PHE A 208 -4.06 23.07 4.45
C PHE A 208 -2.77 23.87 4.70
N ASP A 209 -2.56 25.00 4.04
CA ASP A 209 -1.41 25.88 4.28
C ASP A 209 -1.44 26.42 5.71
N THR A 210 -2.63 26.84 6.18
CA THR A 210 -2.83 27.31 7.55
C THR A 210 -2.56 26.19 8.57
N ALA A 211 -3.08 24.99 8.32
CA ALA A 211 -2.82 23.83 9.17
C ALA A 211 -1.33 23.42 9.15
N GLY A 212 -0.69 23.46 7.99
CA GLY A 212 0.73 23.19 7.81
C GLY A 212 1.61 24.18 8.56
N ALA A 213 1.27 25.48 8.54
CA ALA A 213 1.95 26.50 9.32
C ALA A 213 1.82 26.25 10.84
N ALA A 214 0.64 25.84 11.30
CA ALA A 214 0.43 25.49 12.71
C ALA A 214 1.21 24.22 13.12
N ILE A 215 1.27 23.20 12.25
CA ILE A 215 2.08 22.00 12.46
C ILE A 215 3.57 22.38 12.52
N LYS A 216 4.04 23.23 11.61
CA LYS A 216 5.42 23.75 11.61
C LYS A 216 5.72 24.48 12.92
N ALA A 217 4.83 25.37 13.37
CA ALA A 217 5.01 26.07 14.64
C ALA A 217 5.14 25.12 15.85
N LYS A 218 4.32 24.05 15.89
CA LYS A 218 4.43 23.01 16.93
C LYS A 218 5.76 22.25 16.84
N LEU A 219 6.19 21.89 15.63
CA LEU A 219 7.46 21.21 15.39
C LEU A 219 8.64 22.06 15.89
N LEU A 220 8.63 23.37 15.62
CA LEU A 220 9.68 24.30 16.08
C LEU A 220 9.66 24.55 17.59
N GLY A 221 8.64 24.08 18.32
CA GLY A 221 8.63 24.08 19.78
C GLY A 221 9.24 22.81 20.40
N ALA A 222 9.57 21.80 19.59
CA ALA A 222 10.05 20.52 20.08
C ALA A 222 11.56 20.53 20.36
N SER A 223 11.95 19.84 21.43
CA SER A 223 13.36 19.62 21.80
C SER A 223 14.01 18.52 20.97
N VAL A 224 13.25 17.51 20.58
CA VAL A 224 13.70 16.39 19.75
C VAL A 224 12.99 16.45 18.40
N ILE A 225 13.76 16.52 17.33
CA ILE A 225 13.24 16.46 15.95
C ILE A 225 13.98 15.37 15.19
N ALA A 226 13.21 14.52 14.51
CA ALA A 226 13.72 13.53 13.59
C ALA A 226 13.38 13.92 12.14
N SER A 227 14.25 13.59 11.20
CA SER A 227 13.99 13.78 9.78
C SER A 227 14.36 12.58 8.94
N ASP A 228 13.61 12.42 7.85
CA ASP A 228 13.85 11.43 6.81
C ASP A 228 13.39 12.00 5.46
N GLU A 229 13.88 11.45 4.36
CA GLU A 229 13.42 11.82 3.02
C GLU A 229 13.32 10.63 2.07
N THR A 230 12.37 10.73 1.15
CA THR A 230 12.24 9.78 0.05
C THR A 230 11.97 10.50 -1.26
N THR A 231 12.30 9.85 -2.37
CA THR A 231 12.04 10.43 -3.70
C THR A 231 10.55 10.41 -4.02
N THR A 232 10.06 11.48 -4.64
CA THR A 232 8.70 11.57 -5.17
C THR A 232 8.72 12.18 -6.58
N ARG A 233 7.64 12.02 -7.34
CA ARG A 233 7.54 12.49 -8.73
C ARG A 233 6.48 13.58 -8.82
N VAL A 234 6.90 14.80 -9.14
CA VAL A 234 6.01 15.93 -9.36
C VAL A 234 6.13 16.33 -10.82
N ASN A 235 5.03 16.24 -11.58
CA ASN A 235 4.98 16.55 -13.02
C ASN A 235 6.10 15.88 -13.84
N GLY A 236 6.42 14.62 -13.52
CA GLY A 236 7.49 13.89 -14.23
C GLY A 236 8.91 14.31 -13.87
N VAL A 237 9.10 15.09 -12.81
CA VAL A 237 10.41 15.50 -12.29
C VAL A 237 10.61 14.93 -10.89
N THR A 238 11.81 14.40 -10.61
CA THR A 238 12.14 13.86 -9.29
C THR A 238 12.27 15.00 -8.30
N HIS A 239 11.50 14.90 -7.23
CA HIS A 239 11.56 15.74 -6.05
C HIS A 239 11.85 14.84 -4.84
N TRP A 240 12.05 15.47 -3.69
CA TRP A 240 12.26 14.81 -2.41
C TRP A 240 11.13 15.20 -1.48
N GLN A 241 10.43 14.19 -0.96
CA GLN A 241 9.48 14.33 0.12
C GLN A 241 10.23 14.15 1.43
N TRP A 242 10.42 15.27 2.12
CA TRP A 242 10.94 15.33 3.47
C TRP A 242 9.83 15.09 4.47
N VAL A 243 10.15 14.39 5.55
CA VAL A 243 9.36 14.35 6.77
C VAL A 243 10.22 14.87 7.92
N PHE A 244 9.66 15.77 8.71
CA PHE A 244 10.21 16.21 9.98
C PHE A 244 9.18 15.92 11.06
N HIS A 245 9.56 15.20 12.11
CA HIS A 245 8.62 14.86 13.15
C HIS A 245 9.18 14.95 14.55
N SER A 246 8.28 15.19 15.50
CA SER A 246 8.50 15.12 16.94
C SER A 246 7.41 14.21 17.54
N ASP A 247 7.33 14.16 18.87
CA ASP A 247 6.23 13.54 19.61
C ASP A 247 4.88 14.24 19.38
N ALA A 248 4.89 15.53 19.03
CA ALA A 248 3.71 16.38 18.93
C ALA A 248 3.31 16.79 17.51
N ALA A 249 4.19 16.66 16.51
CA ALA A 249 3.95 17.13 15.15
C ALA A 249 4.66 16.28 14.09
N VAL A 250 4.02 16.16 12.91
CA VAL A 250 4.61 15.55 11.71
C VAL A 250 4.41 16.52 10.54
N LEU A 251 5.51 17.06 10.02
CA LEU A 251 5.53 17.99 8.91
C LEU A 251 6.10 17.31 7.67
N HIS A 252 5.35 17.34 6.57
CA HIS A 252 5.86 16.94 5.26
C HIS A 252 6.22 18.16 4.43
N THR A 253 7.30 18.07 3.66
CA THR A 253 7.72 19.12 2.72
C THR A 253 8.23 18.48 1.44
N ILE A 254 7.68 18.87 0.29
CA ILE A 254 8.16 18.43 -1.01
C ILE A 254 9.07 19.51 -1.58
N ALA A 255 10.30 19.16 -1.93
CA ALA A 255 11.30 20.08 -2.47
C ALA A 255 12.04 19.45 -3.67
N PRO A 256 12.53 20.25 -4.63
CA PRO A 256 13.30 19.74 -5.78
C PRO A 256 14.72 19.25 -5.39
N SER A 257 15.09 19.36 -4.12
CA SER A 257 16.43 19.06 -3.62
C SER A 257 16.37 18.23 -2.34
N ARG A 258 17.40 17.39 -2.15
CA ARG A 258 17.72 16.73 -0.87
C ARG A 258 18.81 17.43 -0.08
N GLY A 259 19.21 18.64 -0.48
CA GLY A 259 20.27 19.38 0.19
C GLY A 259 19.85 19.97 1.53
N ARG A 260 20.85 20.28 2.37
CA ARG A 260 20.72 20.92 3.69
C ARG A 260 19.84 22.17 3.69
N ALA A 261 19.84 22.91 2.58
CA ALA A 261 19.02 24.12 2.42
C ALA A 261 17.53 23.89 2.70
N VAL A 262 16.99 22.69 2.41
CA VAL A 262 15.57 22.38 2.67
C VAL A 262 15.30 22.29 4.16
N ALA A 263 16.09 21.50 4.89
CA ALA A 263 15.95 21.37 6.34
C ALA A 263 16.24 22.70 7.07
N ALA A 264 17.26 23.45 6.62
CA ALA A 264 17.55 24.79 7.16
C ALA A 264 16.39 25.77 6.93
N ALA A 265 15.70 25.73 5.78
CA ALA A 265 14.51 26.56 5.54
C ALA A 265 13.31 26.14 6.40
N VAL A 266 13.19 24.85 6.76
CA VAL A 266 12.16 24.37 7.67
C VAL A 266 12.45 24.83 9.10
N LEU A 267 13.67 24.63 9.60
CA LEU A 267 14.06 24.99 10.97
C LEU A 267 14.17 26.50 11.18
N GLY A 268 14.61 27.25 10.17
CA GLY A 268 14.89 28.68 10.30
C GLY A 268 15.98 28.93 11.34
N ALA A 269 15.65 29.71 12.38
CA ALA A 269 16.56 29.99 13.49
C ALA A 269 16.48 28.96 14.63
N HIS A 270 15.55 28.00 14.56
CA HIS A 270 15.39 26.98 15.61
C HIS A 270 16.52 25.96 15.55
N GLN A 271 17.05 25.60 16.71
CA GLN A 271 17.99 24.50 16.89
C GLN A 271 17.40 23.51 17.89
N PRO A 272 17.01 22.30 17.47
CA PRO A 272 16.53 21.29 18.40
C PRO A 272 17.67 20.83 19.30
N ALA A 273 17.37 20.48 20.55
CA ALA A 273 18.37 19.92 21.47
C ALA A 273 18.89 18.54 21.00
N VAL A 274 18.06 17.79 20.28
CA VAL A 274 18.43 16.50 19.68
C VAL A 274 17.89 16.43 18.25
N TRP A 275 18.81 16.17 17.31
CA TRP A 275 18.50 15.91 15.91
C TRP A 275 18.71 14.43 15.58
N ILE A 276 17.67 13.76 15.08
CA ILE A 276 17.72 12.34 14.70
C ILE A 276 17.64 12.22 13.18
N SER A 277 18.67 11.60 12.60
CA SER A 277 18.74 11.35 11.16
C SER A 277 19.48 10.06 10.85
N ASP A 278 19.37 9.60 9.60
CA ASP A 278 20.19 8.53 9.02
C ASP A 278 21.66 8.94 8.76
N ARG A 279 22.07 10.13 9.23
CA ARG A 279 23.38 10.75 9.03
C ARG A 279 23.74 11.06 7.58
N TYR A 280 22.76 11.21 6.69
CA TYR A 280 23.03 11.76 5.37
C TYR A 280 23.71 13.15 5.47
N ALA A 281 24.70 13.42 4.62
CA ALA A 281 25.51 14.64 4.66
C ALA A 281 24.67 15.94 4.57
N GLY A 282 23.52 15.89 3.88
CA GLY A 282 22.59 17.02 3.82
C GLY A 282 21.88 17.32 5.14
N GLN A 283 21.95 16.42 6.12
CA GLN A 283 21.30 16.55 7.42
C GLN A 283 22.26 16.75 8.59
N GLN A 284 23.56 16.84 8.32
CA GLN A 284 24.58 17.05 9.35
C GLN A 284 24.57 18.52 9.81
N GLU A 285 24.93 18.73 11.09
CA GLU A 285 25.04 20.08 11.71
C GLU A 285 23.71 20.88 11.71
N LEU A 286 22.58 20.19 11.85
CA LEU A 286 21.24 20.79 11.95
C LEU A 286 20.65 20.78 13.37
N GLY A 287 21.39 20.21 14.33
CA GLY A 287 21.11 20.28 15.77
C GLY A 287 22.35 20.74 16.53
#